data_AF-A0A9X2XXI5-F1
#
_entry.id   AF-A0A9X2XXI5-F1
#
_cell.length_a   1.000
_cell.length_b   1.000
_cell.length_c   1.000
_cell.angle_alpha   90.00
_cell.angle_beta   90.00
_cell.angle_gamma   90.00
#
_symmetry.space_group_name_H-M   'P 1'
#
loop_
_entity.id
_entity.type
_entity.pdbx_description
1 polymer ?
#
loop_
_entity_poly.entity_id
_entity_poly.type
_entity_poly.pdbx_seq_one_letter_code
_entity_poly.pdbx_strand_id
1 'polypeptide(L)' 'MKTKHAITLLVLGYCLDLIGAFQKLMHHPQAGTIFIVAACLKVLGALLFFYKLLTYPKFKDFFNW' A
#
# COMPACT_ATOMS: atom_id res chain seq x y z
N MET A 1 -6.18 13.31 7.47
CA MET A 1 -6.53 12.23 6.52
C MET A 1 -7.50 11.23 7.16
N LYS A 2 -8.71 11.02 6.64
CA LYS A 2 -9.60 9.91 7.11
C LYS A 2 -8.94 8.56 6.81
N THR A 3 -9.20 7.52 7.61
CA THR A 3 -8.54 6.19 7.44
C THR A 3 -8.82 5.62 6.06
N LYS A 4 -9.97 6.02 5.50
CA LYS A 4 -10.37 5.83 4.10
C LYS A 4 -9.25 6.16 3.10
N HIS A 5 -8.46 7.21 3.31
CA HIS A 5 -7.41 7.61 2.37
C HIS A 5 -6.23 6.63 2.37
N ALA A 6 -5.85 6.11 3.55
CA ALA A 6 -4.80 5.09 3.66
C ALA A 6 -5.24 3.76 3.02
N ILE A 7 -6.51 3.38 3.22
CA ILE A 7 -7.10 2.20 2.60
C ILE A 7 -7.18 2.36 1.07
N THR A 8 -7.64 3.52 0.57
CA THR A 8 -7.68 3.81 -0.87
C THR A 8 -6.28 3.74 -1.49
N LEU A 9 -5.24 4.26 -0.83
CA LEU A 9 -3.85 4.16 -1.28
C LEU A 9 -3.35 2.70 -1.36
N LEU A 10 -3.68 1.89 -0.35
CA LEU A 10 -3.33 0.47 -0.35
C LEU A 10 -4.02 -0.29 -1.49
N VAL A 11 -5.32 -0.06 -1.69
CA VAL A 11 -6.09 -0.68 -2.77
C VAL A 11 -5.55 -0.26 -4.14
N LEU A 12 -5.23 1.02 -4.32
CA LEU A 12 -4.56 1.51 -5.54
C LEU A 12 -3.22 0.81 -5.76
N GLY A 13 -2.39 0.68 -4.73
CA GLY A 13 -1.12 -0.05 -4.81
C GLY A 13 -1.29 -1.49 -5.26
N TYR A 14 -2.33 -2.19 -4.79
CA TYR A 14 -2.68 -3.54 -5.26
C TYR A 14 -3.17 -3.58 -6.71
N CYS A 15 -3.98 -2.61 -7.14
CA CYS A 15 -4.38 -2.52 -8.54
C CYS A 15 -3.18 -2.30 -9.48
N LEU A 16 -2.23 -1.43 -9.11
CA LEU A 16 -1.01 -1.22 -9.90
C LEU A 16 -0.13 -2.48 -9.95
N ASP A 17 -0.11 -3.26 -8.88
CA ASP A 17 0.63 -4.52 -8.82
C ASP A 17 0.05 -5.57 -9.77
N LEU A 18 -1.29 -5.66 -9.87
CA LEU A 18 -1.96 -6.51 -10.86
C LEU A 18 -1.60 -6.10 -12.29
N ILE A 19 -1.58 -4.79 -12.57
CA ILE A 19 -1.19 -4.26 -13.89
C ILE A 19 0.29 -4.55 -14.18
N GLY A 20 1.16 -4.36 -13.19
CA GLY A 20 2.58 -4.68 -13.29
C GLY A 20 2.84 -6.17 -13.53
N ALA A 21 2.10 -7.04 -12.85
CA ALA A 21 2.15 -8.49 -13.05
C ALA A 21 1.69 -8.88 -14.45
N PHE A 22 0.61 -8.26 -14.94
CA PHE A 22 0.13 -8.47 -16.29
C PHE A 22 1.16 -8.03 -17.35
N GLN A 23 1.80 -6.88 -17.18
CA GLN A 23 2.89 -6.46 -18.07
C GLN A 23 4.11 -7.38 -18.01
N LYS A 24 4.41 -7.93 -16.83
CA LYS A 24 5.52 -8.88 -16.65
C LYS A 24 5.26 -10.17 -17.42
N LEU A 25 4.01 -10.64 -17.45
CA LEU A 25 3.58 -11.78 -18.28
C LEU A 25 3.73 -11.47 -19.78
N MET A 26 3.47 -10.24 -20.20
CA MET A 26 3.67 -9.80 -21.58
C MET A 26 5.14 -9.51 -21.95
N HIS A 27 6.10 -9.78 -21.05
CA HIS A 27 7.52 -9.49 -21.23
C HIS A 27 7.81 -8.01 -21.58
N HIS A 28 6.94 -7.09 -21.15
CA HIS A 28 7.09 -5.69 -21.47
C HIS A 28 8.33 -5.13 -20.73
N PRO A 29 9.25 -4.41 -21.41
CA PRO A 29 10.52 -3.97 -20.82
C PRO A 29 10.35 -3.03 -19.62
N GLN A 30 9.21 -2.33 -19.53
CA GLN A 30 8.90 -1.42 -18.41
C GLN A 30 8.19 -2.10 -17.23
N ALA A 31 7.92 -3.41 -17.30
CA ALA A 31 7.18 -4.12 -16.25
C ALA A 31 7.88 -4.04 -14.88
N GLY A 32 9.22 -4.06 -14.87
CA GLY A 32 10.01 -3.92 -13.64
C GLY A 32 9.81 -2.56 -12.98
N THR A 33 9.81 -1.49 -13.76
CA THR A 33 9.63 -0.11 -13.27
C THR A 33 8.24 0.07 -12.65
N ILE A 34 7.20 -0.45 -13.29
CA ILE A 34 5.83 -0.39 -12.78
C ILE A 34 5.68 -1.19 -11.48
N PHE A 35 6.37 -2.33 -11.35
CA PHE A 35 6.43 -3.10 -10.11
C PHE A 35 7.08 -2.31 -8.97
N ILE A 36 8.18 -1.60 -9.25
CA ILE A 36 8.87 -0.78 -8.25
C ILE A 36 7.97 0.37 -7.78
N VAL A 37 7.26 1.03 -8.70
CA VAL A 37 6.31 2.09 -8.34
C VAL A 37 5.15 1.54 -7.52
N ALA A 38 4.58 0.40 -7.91
CA ALA A 38 3.51 -0.27 -7.18
C ALA A 38 3.96 -0.65 -5.75
N ALA A 39 5.16 -1.19 -5.61
CA ALA A 39 5.76 -1.52 -4.32
C ALA A 39 5.95 -0.28 -3.44
N CYS A 40 6.50 0.82 -3.99
CA CYS A 40 6.63 2.09 -3.27
C CYS A 40 5.28 2.61 -2.77
N LEU A 41 4.24 2.56 -3.62
CA LEU A 41 2.89 2.99 -3.25
C LEU A 41 2.30 2.12 -2.13
N LYS A 42 2.48 0.80 -2.20
CA LYS A 42 2.04 -0.13 -1.15
C LYS A 42 2.77 0.13 0.17
N VAL A 43 4.08 0.33 0.14
CA VAL A 43 4.88 0.60 1.34
C VAL A 43 4.44 1.91 2.00
N LEU A 44 4.27 2.98 1.21
CA LEU A 44 3.78 4.27 1.72
C LEU A 44 2.35 4.16 2.28
N GLY A 45 1.46 3.45 1.57
CA GLY A 45 0.09 3.19 2.03
C GLY A 45 0.03 2.38 3.32
N ALA A 46 0.85 1.33 3.42
CA ALA A 46 0.99 0.51 4.61
C ALA A 46 1.58 1.29 5.78
N LEU A 47 2.61 2.11 5.57
CA LEU A 47 3.22 2.94 6.59
C LEU A 47 2.22 3.97 7.15
N LEU A 48 1.48 4.64 6.28
CA LEU A 48 0.40 5.56 6.68
C LEU A 48 -0.72 4.84 7.44
N PHE A 49 -1.07 3.62 7.01
CA PHE A 49 -2.07 2.81 7.70
C PHE A 49 -1.59 2.41 9.09
N PHE A 50 -0.36 1.92 9.23
CA PHE A 50 0.26 1.56 10.51
C PHE A 50 0.40 2.76 11.44
N TYR A 51 0.90 3.90 10.93
CA TYR A 51 1.00 5.13 11.72
C TYR A 51 -0.36 5.52 12.31
N LYS A 52 -1.40 5.39 11.49
CA LYS A 52 -2.75 5.72 11.91
C LYS A 52 -3.36 4.72 12.88
N LEU A 53 -3.03 3.43 12.71
CA LEU A 53 -3.41 2.36 13.63
C LEU A 53 -2.80 2.60 15.01
N LEU A 54 -1.49 2.88 15.07
CA LEU A 54 -0.76 3.16 16.30
C LEU A 54 -1.18 4.47 16.99
N THR A 55 -1.64 5.47 16.21
CA THR A 55 -2.15 6.74 16.75
C THR A 55 -3.60 6.61 17.23
N TYR A 56 -4.30 5.52 16.90
CA TYR A 56 -5.69 5.34 17.30
C TYR A 56 -5.78 5.00 18.81
N PRO A 57 -6.54 5.77 19.61
CA PRO A 57 -6.51 5.67 21.07
C PRO A 57 -6.91 4.28 21.59
N LYS A 58 -7.90 3.62 20.97
CA LYS A 58 -8.27 2.24 21.32
C LYS A 58 -7.19 1.19 20.98
N PHE A 59 -6.34 1.46 20.00
CA PHE A 59 -5.25 0.55 19.62
C PHE A 59 -4.06 0.70 20.58
N LYS A 60 -3.81 1.92 21.06
CA LYS A 60 -2.89 2.16 22.18
C LYS A 60 -3.33 1.42 23.44
N ASP A 61 -4.62 1.44 23.74
CA ASP A 61 -5.19 0.70 24.88
C ASP A 61 -4.95 -0.82 24.78
N PHE A 62 -5.05 -1.37 23.57
CA PHE A 62 -4.76 -2.79 23.30
C PHE A 62 -3.27 -3.17 23.47
N PHE A 63 -2.36 -2.22 23.21
CA PHE A 63 -0.91 -2.43 23.35
C PHE A 63 -0.38 -2.10 24.75
N ASN A 64 -1.17 -1.36 25.56
CA ASN A 64 -0.84 -0.98 26.93
C ASN A 64 -1.37 -2.03 27.92
N TRP A 65 -1.03 -3.30 27.66
CA TRP A 65 -1.24 -4.41 28.59
C TRP A 65 -0.24 -4.35 29.75
#